data_AF-A0A9P8BDT7-F1
#
_entry.id   AF-A0A9P8BDT7-F1
#
_cell.length_a   1.000
_cell.length_b   1.000
_cell.length_c   1.000
_cell.angle_alpha   90.00
_cell.angle_beta   90.00
_cell.angle_gamma   90.00
#
_symmetry.space_group_name_H-M   'P 1'
#
loop_
_entity.id
_entity.type
_entity.pdbx_description
1 polymer ?
#
loop_
_entity_poly.entity_id
_entity_poly.type
_entity_poly.pdbx_seq_one_letter_code
_entity_poly.pdbx_strand_id
1 'polypeptide(L)'
;MSDQESTTIEWTARVRCNERTLGGSFSVLIFLGPIPDDPKDWNVSPSFVGKHSIFTSGRSGYGSSEQSPGTTDKRTEGFIALNQALEASHVSSLREEDVIPYLHDNLDWRIKKVNGAAVPISDLPSLEVDVLSTVFERGPPGQPNPIGAPRHHHEITSGRPGGHQANL
;
A
#
# COMPACT_ATOMS: atom_id res chain seq x y z
N MET A 1 -20.53 -30.81 19.23
CA MET A 1 -19.57 -29.71 19.47
C MET A 1 -19.03 -29.35 18.11
N SER A 2 -19.47 -28.21 17.57
CA SER A 2 -19.11 -27.80 16.22
C SER A 2 -17.84 -26.96 16.33
N ASP A 3 -16.73 -27.48 15.79
CA ASP A 3 -15.52 -26.72 15.53
C ASP A 3 -15.87 -25.58 14.56
N GLN A 4 -16.11 -24.38 15.11
CA GLN A 4 -16.17 -23.18 14.28
C GLN A 4 -14.74 -22.70 14.06
N GLU A 5 -14.35 -22.56 12.80
CA GLU A 5 -13.04 -22.13 12.34
C GLU A 5 -12.56 -20.89 13.12
N SER A 6 -11.52 -21.09 13.94
CA SER A 6 -11.01 -20.14 14.93
C SER A 6 -9.99 -19.18 14.33
N THR A 7 -10.19 -18.71 13.10
CA THR A 7 -9.19 -17.91 12.36
C THR A 7 -9.78 -16.64 11.76
N THR A 8 -8.94 -15.64 11.54
CA THR A 8 -9.28 -14.39 10.84
C THR A 8 -8.20 -14.09 9.80
N ILE A 9 -8.58 -13.51 8.66
CA ILE A 9 -7.66 -13.13 7.59
C ILE A 9 -7.46 -11.62 7.63
N GLU A 10 -6.23 -11.17 7.78
CA GLU A 10 -5.86 -9.76 7.65
C GLU A 10 -5.28 -9.49 6.26
N TRP A 11 -5.85 -8.50 5.58
CA TRP A 11 -5.45 -8.00 4.28
C TRP A 11 -4.72 -6.68 4.42
N THR A 12 -3.56 -6.57 3.78
CA THR A 12 -2.69 -5.40 3.88
C THR A 12 -2.14 -5.02 2.52
N ALA A 13 -2.19 -3.73 2.17
CA ALA A 13 -1.41 -3.19 1.07
C ALA A 13 -0.02 -2.79 1.58
N ARG A 14 1.03 -3.38 1.01
CA ARG A 14 2.41 -2.94 1.17
C ARG A 14 2.75 -1.92 0.10
N VAL A 15 3.26 -0.78 0.52
CA VAL A 15 3.83 0.23 -0.37
C VAL A 15 5.33 0.24 -0.17
N ARG A 16 6.09 0.03 -1.25
CA ARG A 16 7.54 0.12 -1.28
C ARG A 16 7.99 1.13 -2.31
N CYS A 17 8.91 2.03 -1.95
CA CYS A 17 9.49 2.98 -2.91
C CYS A 17 10.82 3.57 -2.40
N ASN A 18 11.61 4.17 -3.30
CA ASN A 18 12.81 4.92 -2.92
C ASN A 18 12.42 6.33 -2.44
N GLU A 19 12.79 6.65 -1.19
CA GLU A 19 12.39 7.88 -0.50
C GLU A 19 12.94 9.16 -1.14
N ARG A 20 14.02 9.08 -1.94
CA ARG A 20 14.72 10.25 -2.49
C ARG A 20 14.25 10.65 -3.89
N THR A 21 13.48 9.79 -4.56
CA THR A 21 13.13 9.94 -5.99
C THR A 21 12.44 11.29 -6.28
N LEU A 22 11.55 11.75 -5.41
CA LEU A 22 10.73 12.94 -5.64
C LEU A 22 11.32 14.24 -5.06
N GLY A 23 12.55 14.20 -4.54
CA GLY A 23 13.28 15.37 -4.06
C GLY A 23 12.67 16.07 -2.83
N GLY A 24 11.76 15.40 -2.13
CA GLY A 24 11.08 15.96 -0.97
C GLY A 24 10.07 14.97 -0.40
N SER A 25 9.40 15.34 0.69
CA SER A 25 8.40 14.51 1.34
C SER A 25 7.13 14.34 0.49
N PHE A 26 6.59 13.13 0.47
CA PHE A 26 5.37 12.76 -0.26
C PHE A 26 4.64 11.63 0.45
N SER A 27 3.41 11.36 0.03
CA SER A 27 2.62 10.22 0.46
C SER A 27 2.15 9.41 -0.74
N VAL A 28 2.09 8.08 -0.57
CA VAL A 28 1.35 7.18 -1.46
C VAL A 28 0.05 6.84 -0.75
N LEU A 29 -1.07 7.17 -1.38
CA LEU A 29 -2.43 7.00 -0.86
C LEU A 29 -3.04 5.76 -1.51
N ILE A 30 -3.71 4.95 -0.71
CA ILE A 30 -4.41 3.73 -1.11
C ILE A 30 -5.92 3.96 -1.06
N PHE A 31 -6.61 3.51 -2.09
CA PHE A 31 -8.06 3.64 -2.25
C PHE A 31 -8.71 2.31 -2.59
N LEU A 32 -9.96 2.13 -2.17
CA LEU A 32 -10.87 1.09 -2.64
C LEU A 32 -12.11 1.77 -3.26
N GLY A 33 -12.20 1.75 -4.59
CA GLY A 33 -13.27 2.36 -5.36
C GLY A 33 -12.91 3.70 -6.03
N PRO A 34 -13.91 4.49 -6.45
CA PRO A 34 -13.69 5.70 -7.24
C PRO A 34 -12.83 6.75 -6.53
N ILE A 35 -11.89 7.37 -7.26
CA ILE A 35 -11.02 8.42 -6.73
C ILE A 35 -11.49 9.78 -7.27
N PRO A 36 -11.72 10.80 -6.43
CA PRO A 36 -12.05 12.14 -6.89
C PRO A 36 -10.97 12.75 -7.80
N ASP A 37 -11.38 13.58 -8.76
CA ASP A 37 -10.43 14.22 -9.68
C ASP A 37 -9.51 15.24 -8.99
N ASP A 38 -10.04 16.02 -8.02
CA ASP A 38 -9.24 17.02 -7.30
C ASP A 38 -8.39 16.37 -6.17
N PRO A 39 -7.04 16.51 -6.20
CA PRO A 39 -6.16 15.98 -5.16
C PRO A 39 -6.40 16.49 -3.74
N LYS A 40 -7.12 17.61 -3.60
CA LYS A 40 -7.54 18.15 -2.31
C LYS A 40 -8.56 17.24 -1.61
N ASP A 41 -9.42 16.58 -2.38
CA ASP A 41 -10.51 15.77 -1.85
C ASP A 41 -10.08 14.33 -1.54
N TRP A 42 -8.92 13.91 -2.03
CA TRP A 42 -8.42 12.55 -1.88
C TRP A 42 -8.40 12.03 -0.43
N ASN A 43 -8.00 12.84 0.55
CA ASN A 43 -7.89 12.37 1.94
C ASN A 43 -9.23 12.24 2.65
N VAL A 44 -10.29 12.87 2.12
CA VAL A 44 -11.64 12.86 2.71
C VAL A 44 -12.61 12.02 1.88
N SER A 45 -12.12 11.43 0.78
CA SER A 45 -12.89 10.56 -0.08
C SER A 45 -13.37 9.32 0.70
N PRO A 46 -14.62 8.87 0.50
CA PRO A 46 -15.10 7.61 1.07
C PRO A 46 -14.28 6.38 0.63
N SER A 47 -13.63 6.46 -0.55
CA SER A 47 -12.76 5.39 -1.06
C SER A 47 -11.36 5.41 -0.45
N PHE A 48 -10.97 6.45 0.29
CA PHE A 48 -9.63 6.55 0.86
C PHE A 48 -9.49 5.60 2.06
N VAL A 49 -8.52 4.69 1.98
CA VAL A 49 -8.26 3.70 3.03
C VAL A 49 -7.13 4.13 3.96
N GLY A 50 -6.06 4.67 3.39
CA GLY A 50 -4.88 5.04 4.16
C GLY A 50 -3.72 5.48 3.28
N LYS A 51 -2.58 5.79 3.90
CA LYS A 51 -1.39 6.25 3.18
C LYS A 51 -0.10 5.86 3.86
N HIS A 52 0.93 5.62 3.06
CA HIS A 52 2.32 5.63 3.51
C HIS A 52 2.91 7.02 3.29
N SER A 53 3.53 7.63 4.30
CA SER A 53 4.09 8.98 4.22
C SER A 53 5.60 8.95 4.42
N ILE A 54 6.31 9.45 3.41
CA ILE A 54 7.76 9.49 3.35
C ILE A 54 8.20 10.88 3.76
N PHE A 55 8.94 10.98 4.87
CA PHE A 55 9.49 12.22 5.38
C PHE A 55 10.98 12.31 5.09
N THR A 56 11.37 13.28 4.26
CA THR A 56 12.77 13.55 3.94
C THR A 56 13.21 14.87 4.55
N SER A 57 14.39 14.92 5.17
CA SER A 57 14.98 16.20 5.57
C SER A 57 15.42 16.95 4.31
N GLY A 58 14.82 18.12 4.04
CA GLY A 58 15.07 18.94 2.85
C GLY A 58 16.47 19.54 2.69
N ARG A 59 17.53 18.92 3.22
CA ARG A 59 18.92 19.31 2.94
C ARG A 59 19.39 18.64 1.65
N SER A 60 18.81 19.03 0.52
CA SER A 60 19.41 18.87 -0.81
C SER A 60 20.47 19.96 -1.08
N GLY A 61 21.24 20.36 -0.05
CA GLY A 61 22.06 21.57 -0.05
C GLY A 61 23.44 21.44 0.60
N TYR A 62 23.96 20.22 0.77
CA TYR A 62 25.40 20.02 0.98
C TYR A 62 25.89 18.97 -0.02
N GLY A 63 26.58 19.46 -1.05
CA GLY A 63 27.32 18.62 -1.99
C GLY A 63 26.45 18.06 -3.11
N SER A 64 26.38 18.81 -4.20
CA SER A 64 26.57 18.21 -5.52
C SER A 64 27.80 17.30 -5.48
N SER A 65 27.60 16.01 -5.22
CA SER A 65 28.36 15.00 -5.95
C SER A 65 27.36 14.22 -6.76
N GLU A 66 27.38 14.50 -8.06
CA GLU A 66 27.27 13.44 -9.03
C GLU A 66 28.03 12.21 -8.49
N GLN A 67 27.39 11.06 -8.43
CA GLN A 67 28.08 9.78 -8.34
C GLN A 67 29.01 9.64 -7.12
N SER A 68 28.44 9.62 -5.90
CA SER A 68 29.09 8.82 -4.84
C SER A 68 28.78 7.35 -5.11
N PRO A 69 29.76 6.51 -5.50
CA PRO A 69 29.54 5.07 -5.65
C PRO A 69 29.24 4.52 -4.25
N GLY A 70 27.98 4.11 -4.03
CA GLY A 70 27.52 3.67 -2.71
C GLY A 70 26.32 4.42 -2.14
N THR A 71 25.64 5.27 -2.93
CA THR A 71 24.30 5.75 -2.56
C THR A 71 23.34 4.57 -2.57
N THR A 72 23.20 3.94 -1.40
CA THR A 72 22.30 2.83 -1.13
C THR A 72 20.91 3.23 -1.63
N ASP A 73 20.30 2.37 -2.46
CA ASP A 73 18.90 2.45 -2.86
C ASP A 73 18.03 2.36 -1.60
N LYS A 74 17.84 3.51 -0.92
CA LYS A 74 17.15 3.58 0.37
C LYS A 74 15.65 3.46 0.10
N ARG A 75 15.21 2.21 0.00
CA ARG A 75 13.80 1.85 -0.07
C ARG A 75 13.18 1.95 1.32
N THR A 76 11.98 2.50 1.35
CA THR A 76 11.10 2.48 2.52
C THR A 76 9.90 1.61 2.20
N GLU A 77 9.37 0.97 3.23
CA GLU A 77 8.14 0.20 3.17
C GLU A 77 7.13 0.74 4.18
N GLY A 78 5.86 0.70 3.82
CA GLY A 78 4.72 1.00 4.68
C GLY A 78 3.59 0.01 4.43
N PHE A 79 2.76 -0.22 5.44
CA PHE A 79 1.71 -1.22 5.43
C PHE A 79 0.38 -0.54 5.79
N ILE A 80 -0.63 -0.72 4.94
CA ILE A 80 -1.96 -0.15 5.11
C ILE A 80 -2.95 -1.31 5.28
N ALA A 81 -3.58 -1.40 6.46
CA ALA A 81 -4.61 -2.39 6.72
C ALA A 81 -5.85 -2.13 5.85
N LEU A 82 -6.38 -3.18 5.21
CA LEU A 82 -7.50 -3.08 4.28
C LEU A 82 -8.82 -3.59 4.90
N ASN A 83 -8.77 -4.39 5.97
CA ASN A 83 -9.93 -5.07 6.53
C ASN A 83 -11.13 -4.17 6.81
N GLN A 84 -10.94 -3.03 7.49
CA GLN A 84 -12.05 -2.13 7.80
C GLN A 84 -12.74 -1.60 6.53
N ALA A 85 -11.95 -1.30 5.49
CA ALA A 85 -12.49 -0.82 4.21
C ALA A 85 -13.13 -1.95 3.39
N LEU A 86 -12.60 -3.17 3.49
CA LEU A 86 -13.20 -4.38 2.90
C LEU A 86 -14.53 -4.71 3.58
N GLU A 87 -14.61 -4.68 4.91
CA GLU A 87 -15.84 -4.92 5.67
C GLU A 87 -16.92 -3.84 5.42
N ALA A 88 -16.49 -2.60 5.19
CA ALA A 88 -17.39 -1.51 4.79
C ALA A 88 -17.82 -1.61 3.31
N SER A 89 -17.13 -2.44 2.51
CA SER A 89 -17.47 -2.71 1.12
C SER A 89 -18.49 -3.85 1.00
N HIS A 90 -19.05 -4.02 -0.19
CA HIS A 90 -20.00 -5.11 -0.47
C HIS A 90 -19.32 -6.45 -0.79
N VAL A 91 -18.11 -6.71 -0.27
CA VAL A 91 -17.44 -8.01 -0.40
C VAL A 91 -18.14 -9.05 0.48
N SER A 92 -18.37 -10.24 -0.06
CA SER A 92 -19.17 -11.28 0.62
C SER A 92 -18.48 -11.89 1.84
N SER A 93 -17.14 -11.94 1.83
CA SER A 93 -16.34 -12.40 2.95
C SER A 93 -14.89 -11.89 2.84
N LEU A 94 -14.07 -12.17 3.84
CA LEU A 94 -12.63 -11.88 3.80
C LEU A 94 -11.79 -13.04 3.22
N ARG A 95 -12.45 -14.06 2.63
CA ARG A 95 -11.76 -15.17 1.97
C ARG A 95 -11.18 -14.71 0.63
N GLU A 96 -10.13 -15.39 0.20
CA GLU A 96 -9.38 -15.02 -1.00
C GLU A 96 -10.25 -15.01 -2.26
N GLU A 97 -11.16 -15.96 -2.41
CA GLU A 97 -12.05 -16.06 -3.57
C GLU A 97 -12.99 -14.85 -3.74
N ASP A 98 -13.29 -14.14 -2.65
CA ASP A 98 -14.12 -12.93 -2.67
C ASP A 98 -13.26 -11.66 -2.73
N VAL A 99 -12.16 -11.63 -1.97
CA VAL A 99 -11.33 -10.42 -1.81
C VAL A 99 -10.41 -10.17 -2.99
N ILE A 100 -9.78 -11.21 -3.56
CA ILE A 100 -8.87 -11.05 -4.70
C ILE A 100 -9.55 -10.36 -5.89
N PRO A 101 -10.70 -10.84 -6.41
CA PRO A 101 -11.35 -10.16 -7.53
C PRO A 101 -11.82 -8.76 -7.15
N TYR A 102 -12.33 -8.56 -5.93
CA TYR A 102 -12.73 -7.23 -5.47
C TYR A 102 -11.56 -6.24 -5.46
N LEU A 103 -10.42 -6.62 -4.89
CA LEU A 103 -9.23 -5.78 -4.83
C LEU A 103 -8.63 -5.56 -6.21
N HIS A 104 -8.64 -6.56 -7.09
CA HIS A 104 -8.17 -6.39 -8.47
C HIS A 104 -8.92 -5.24 -9.17
N ASP A 105 -10.24 -5.16 -8.99
CA ASP A 105 -11.08 -4.19 -9.67
C ASP A 105 -11.19 -2.83 -8.95
N ASN A 106 -11.02 -2.80 -7.62
CA ASN A 106 -11.31 -1.61 -6.82
C ASN A 106 -10.08 -0.99 -6.14
N LEU A 107 -8.98 -1.73 -5.97
CA LEU A 107 -7.76 -1.17 -5.37
C LEU A 107 -7.11 -0.20 -6.35
N ASP A 108 -6.82 1.02 -5.92
CA ASP A 108 -6.06 1.98 -6.72
C ASP A 108 -5.22 2.89 -5.80
N TRP A 109 -4.22 3.57 -6.36
CA TRP A 109 -3.29 4.39 -5.60
C TRP A 109 -2.94 5.70 -6.31
N ARG A 110 -2.64 6.72 -5.51
CA ARG A 110 -2.18 8.04 -5.99
C ARG A 110 -1.00 8.54 -5.16
N ILE A 111 -0.18 9.39 -5.74
CA ILE A 111 0.95 10.02 -5.06
C ILE A 111 0.64 11.50 -4.86
N LYS A 112 0.86 12.00 -3.64
CA LYS A 112 0.64 13.41 -3.29
C LYS A 112 1.84 13.98 -2.54
N LYS A 113 2.35 15.14 -2.96
CA LYS A 113 3.36 15.90 -2.21
C LYS A 113 2.75 16.59 -1.00
N VAL A 114 3.59 17.00 -0.05
CA VAL A 114 3.15 17.73 1.16
C VAL A 114 2.40 19.02 0.84
N ASN A 115 2.74 19.69 -0.27
CA ASN A 115 2.04 20.89 -0.74
C ASN A 115 0.67 20.60 -1.38
N GLY A 116 0.22 19.34 -1.40
CA GLY A 116 -1.05 18.92 -1.97
C GLY A 116 -1.02 18.59 -3.45
N ALA A 117 0.11 18.79 -4.14
CA ALA A 117 0.21 18.49 -5.56
C ALA A 117 0.19 16.98 -5.83
N ALA A 118 -0.65 16.56 -6.79
CA ALA A 118 -0.59 15.22 -7.36
C ALA A 118 0.73 14.99 -8.09
N VAL A 119 1.22 13.76 -8.03
CA VAL A 119 2.42 13.32 -8.75
C VAL A 119 2.05 12.14 -9.65
N PRO A 120 2.39 12.17 -10.95
CA PRO A 120 2.27 11.01 -11.82
C PRO A 120 3.05 9.82 -11.28
N ILE A 121 2.49 8.61 -11.36
CA ILE A 121 3.18 7.38 -10.90
C ILE A 121 4.50 7.16 -11.67
N SER A 122 4.57 7.57 -12.94
CA SER A 122 5.79 7.52 -13.77
C SER A 122 6.97 8.27 -13.15
N ASP A 123 6.71 9.28 -12.31
CA ASP A 123 7.76 10.08 -11.67
C ASP A 123 8.34 9.37 -10.42
N LEU A 124 7.76 8.23 -10.02
CA LEU A 124 8.27 7.33 -8.99
C LEU A 124 8.43 5.89 -9.53
N PRO A 125 9.42 5.61 -10.41
CA PRO A 125 9.59 4.29 -11.03
C PRO A 125 9.87 3.14 -10.05
N SER A 126 10.36 3.48 -8.85
CA SER A 126 10.63 2.51 -7.77
C SER A 126 9.40 2.12 -6.97
N LEU A 127 8.23 2.71 -7.24
CA LEU A 127 6.99 2.39 -6.55
C LEU A 127 6.58 0.95 -6.85
N GLU A 128 6.30 0.22 -5.79
CA GLU A 128 5.64 -1.09 -5.84
C GLU A 128 4.57 -1.12 -4.75
N VAL A 129 3.32 -1.27 -5.20
CA VAL A 129 2.17 -1.61 -4.36
C VAL A 129 1.90 -3.10 -4.51
N ASP A 130 1.93 -3.82 -3.40
CA ASP A 130 1.69 -5.25 -3.33
C ASP A 130 0.65 -5.56 -2.26
N VAL A 131 -0.05 -6.68 -2.37
CA VAL A 131 -1.09 -7.08 -1.41
C VAL A 131 -0.68 -8.36 -0.72
N LEU A 132 -0.86 -8.37 0.60
CA LEU A 132 -0.58 -9.52 1.45
C LEU A 132 -1.83 -9.92 2.23
N SER A 133 -1.97 -11.21 2.45
CA SER A 133 -2.88 -11.76 3.46
C SER A 133 -2.11 -12.52 4.53
N THR A 134 -2.47 -12.31 5.79
CA THR A 134 -1.96 -13.11 6.92
C THR A 134 -3.13 -13.72 7.66
N VAL A 135 -3.08 -15.03 7.89
CA VAL A 135 -4.09 -15.72 8.69
C VAL A 135 -3.67 -15.62 10.16
N PHE A 136 -4.61 -15.34 11.05
CA PHE A 136 -4.39 -15.28 12.48
C PHE A 136 -5.33 -16.25 13.20
N GLU A 137 -4.85 -16.90 14.25
CA GLU A 137 -5.73 -17.55 15.22
C GLU A 137 -6.50 -16.48 16.01
N ARG A 138 -7.77 -16.75 16.28
CA ARG A 138 -8.61 -15.90 17.11
C ARG A 138 -8.17 -16.04 18.57
N GLY A 139 -7.33 -15.10 19.01
CA GLY A 139 -6.86 -14.96 20.39
C GLY A 139 -7.54 -13.84 21.16
N PRO A 140 -7.13 -13.60 22.41
CA PRO A 140 -7.52 -12.42 23.17
C PRO A 140 -7.14 -11.13 22.41
N PRO A 141 -7.93 -10.04 22.54
CA PRO A 141 -7.59 -8.75 21.93
C PRO A 141 -6.16 -8.31 22.30
N GLY A 142 -5.41 -7.83 21.31
CA GLY A 142 -4.04 -7.32 21.51
C GLY A 142 -2.93 -8.37 21.46
N GLN A 143 -3.25 -9.64 21.23
CA GLN A 143 -2.26 -10.71 21.08
C GLN A 143 -2.36 -11.35 19.69
N PRO A 144 -1.67 -10.80 18.67
CA PRO A 144 -1.68 -11.37 17.33
C PRO A 144 -0.95 -12.72 17.34
N ASN A 145 -1.62 -13.77 16.83
CA ASN A 145 -1.04 -15.10 16.65
C ASN A 145 -1.11 -15.52 15.17
N PRO A 146 -0.14 -15.11 14.33
CA PRO A 146 -0.17 -15.41 12.90
C PRO A 146 0.07 -16.90 12.64
N ILE A 147 -0.68 -17.45 11.70
CA ILE A 147 -0.53 -18.81 11.18
C ILE A 147 0.29 -18.73 9.89
N GLY A 148 1.57 -19.10 10.00
CA GLY A 148 2.48 -19.10 8.86
C GLY A 148 2.99 -17.71 8.47
N ALA A 149 3.66 -17.64 7.31
CA ALA A 149 4.15 -16.40 6.75
C ALA A 149 3.03 -15.66 5.97
N PRO A 150 3.09 -14.33 5.86
CA PRO A 150 2.20 -13.59 4.97
C PRO A 150 2.28 -14.13 3.54
N ARG A 151 1.11 -14.38 2.95
CA ARG A 151 1.00 -14.75 1.54
C ARG A 151 0.90 -13.49 0.70
N HIS A 152 1.69 -13.41 -0.36
CA HIS A 152 1.60 -12.36 -1.35
C HIS A 152 0.60 -12.71 -2.45
N HIS A 153 -0.18 -11.71 -2.86
CA HIS A 153 -1.19 -11.77 -3.92
C HIS A 153 -0.81 -10.80 -5.03
N HIS A 154 0.34 -11.06 -5.64
CA HIS A 154 0.95 -10.22 -6.67
C HIS A 154 0.02 -9.96 -7.86
N GLU A 155 -0.85 -10.93 -8.18
CA GLU A 155 -1.84 -10.88 -9.25
C GLU A 155 -2.80 -9.69 -9.13
N ILE A 156 -3.03 -9.16 -7.92
CA ILE A 156 -3.95 -8.03 -7.69
C ILE A 156 -3.41 -6.73 -8.32
N THR A 157 -2.10 -6.55 -8.31
CA THR A 157 -1.46 -5.30 -8.76
C THR A 157 -0.53 -5.47 -9.95
N SER A 158 -0.24 -6.71 -10.36
CA SER A 158 0.66 -7.02 -11.46
C SER A 158 0.20 -6.38 -12.78
N GLY A 159 1.16 -5.84 -13.53
CA GLY A 159 0.90 -5.19 -14.82
C GLY A 159 0.35 -3.76 -14.73
N ARG A 160 0.08 -3.25 -13.52
CA ARG A 160 -0.37 -1.87 -13.30
C ARG A 160 0.82 -0.96 -12.99
N PRO A 161 0.82 0.32 -13.43
CA PRO A 161 1.88 1.26 -13.09
C PRO A 161 2.07 1.41 -11.57
N GLY A 162 3.28 1.12 -11.09
CA GLY A 162 3.60 1.14 -9.66
C GLY A 162 3.04 -0.04 -8.85
N GLY A 163 2.48 -1.07 -9.51
CA GLY A 163 2.07 -2.32 -8.89
C GLY A 163 3.22 -3.33 -8.82
N HIS A 164 2.93 -4.58 -8.48
CA HIS A 164 3.93 -5.63 -8.45
C HIS A 164 4.58 -5.82 -9.82
N GLN A 165 5.91 -5.87 -9.84
CA GLN A 165 6.69 -6.22 -11.02
C GLN A 165 7.44 -7.52 -10.72
N ALA A 166 7.06 -8.61 -11.38
CA ALA A 166 7.89 -9.80 -11.43
C ALA A 166 9.22 -9.36 -12.06
N ASN A 167 10.32 -9.46 -11.30
CA ASN A 167 11.64 -8.89 -11.62
C ASN A 167 11.94 -8.85 -13.14
N LEU A 168 12.25 -7.65 -13.64
CA LEU A 168 13.01 -7.43 -14.87
C LEU A 168 14.41 -8.06 -14.77
#